data_AF-A0A961WAN9-F1
#
_entry.id   AF-A0A961WAN9-F1
#
_cell.length_a   1.000
_cell.length_b   1.000
_cell.length_c   1.000
_cell.angle_alpha   90.00
_cell.angle_beta   90.00
_cell.angle_gamma   90.00
#
_symmetry.space_group_name_H-M   'P 1'
#
loop_
_entity.id
_entity.type
_entity.pdbx_description
1 polymer ?
#
loop_
_entity_poly.entity_id
_entity_poly.type
_entity_poly.pdbx_seq_one_letter_code
_entity_poly.pdbx_strand_id
1 'polypeptide(L)'
;EQPQEEAPTLPPNAVRAIYAMVIIMTILIVAGIALVIGRIIYLANKSGGPSHVQRSPLQAPAPELSLPLPAGAKVAETSLAGNRLVVRYSANGEDAVMIYDVVTGRTLSRIRLRPEAAKR
;
A
#
# COMPACT_ATOMS: atom_id res chain seq x y z
N GLU A 1 -28.16 38.64 43.27
CA GLU A 1 -28.43 37.24 43.64
C GLU A 1 -28.46 36.44 42.35
N GLN A 2 -27.45 35.59 42.10
CA GLN A 2 -27.45 34.73 40.90
C GLN A 2 -28.40 33.56 41.17
N PRO A 3 -29.39 33.29 40.30
CA PRO A 3 -30.24 32.12 40.43
C PRO A 3 -29.36 30.88 40.37
N GLN A 4 -29.35 30.09 41.43
CA GLN A 4 -28.71 28.78 41.41
C GLN A 4 -29.45 27.94 40.39
N GLU A 5 -28.78 27.63 39.29
CA GLU A 5 -29.23 26.73 38.26
C GLU A 5 -29.44 25.35 38.90
N GLU A 6 -30.68 25.06 39.24
CA GLU A 6 -31.09 23.84 39.93
C GLU A 6 -30.79 22.66 39.00
N ALA A 7 -29.68 21.96 39.30
CA ALA A 7 -29.24 20.83 38.49
C ALA A 7 -30.37 19.80 38.43
N PRO A 8 -30.85 19.41 37.24
CA PRO A 8 -31.96 18.47 37.12
C PRO A 8 -31.59 17.16 37.80
N THR A 9 -32.28 16.83 38.89
CA THR A 9 -32.08 15.58 39.63
C THR A 9 -32.67 14.44 38.82
N LEU A 10 -31.84 13.84 37.95
CA LEU A 10 -32.24 12.70 37.13
C LEU A 10 -32.59 11.51 38.05
N PRO A 11 -33.69 10.77 37.76
CA PRO A 11 -34.06 9.64 38.58
C PRO A 11 -32.98 8.53 38.48
N PRO A 12 -32.71 7.77 39.56
CA PRO A 12 -31.57 6.83 39.63
C PRO A 12 -31.56 5.74 38.55
N ASN A 13 -32.71 5.43 37.97
CA ASN A 13 -32.88 4.48 36.87
C ASN A 13 -32.44 5.06 35.51
N ALA A 14 -32.67 6.35 35.25
CA ALA A 14 -32.24 7.01 34.03
C ALA A 14 -30.72 7.08 33.92
N VAL A 15 -30.04 7.37 35.03
CA VAL A 15 -28.57 7.36 35.10
C VAL A 15 -28.00 5.97 34.78
N ARG A 16 -28.61 4.91 35.31
CA ARG A 16 -28.21 3.52 35.01
C ARG A 16 -28.40 3.16 33.54
N ALA A 17 -29.47 3.63 32.90
CA ALA A 17 -29.72 3.40 31.48
C ALA A 17 -28.67 4.08 30.58
N ILE A 18 -28.28 5.32 30.92
CA ILE A 18 -27.22 6.05 30.22
C ILE A 18 -25.88 5.32 30.37
N TYR A 19 -25.51 4.91 31.59
CA TYR A 19 -24.30 4.13 31.81
C TYR A 19 -24.30 2.80 31.04
N ALA A 20 -25.42 2.08 31.01
CA ALA A 20 -25.55 0.84 30.25
C ALA A 20 -25.27 1.05 28.75
N MET A 21 -25.82 2.12 28.16
CA MET A 21 -25.58 2.46 26.77
C MET A 21 -24.10 2.80 26.49
N VAL A 22 -23.47 3.57 27.38
CA VAL A 22 -22.04 3.91 27.26
C VAL A 22 -21.15 2.67 27.36
N ILE A 23 -21.47 1.76 28.28
CA ILE A 23 -20.76 0.48 28.43
C ILE A 23 -20.88 -0.33 27.13
N ILE A 24 -22.08 -0.45 26.56
CA ILE A 24 -22.30 -1.18 25.31
C ILE A 24 -21.48 -0.55 24.15
N MET A 25 -21.51 0.77 24.00
CA MET A 25 -20.74 1.47 22.96
C MET A 25 -19.23 1.27 23.14
N THR A 26 -18.74 1.33 24.38
CA THR A 26 -17.34 1.10 24.70
C THR A 26 -16.93 -0.32 24.34
N ILE A 27 -17.75 -1.31 24.68
CA ILE A 27 -17.49 -2.72 24.33
C ILE A 27 -17.43 -2.90 22.81
N LEU A 28 -18.36 -2.29 22.06
CA LEU A 28 -18.38 -2.38 20.60
C LEU A 28 -17.11 -1.79 19.97
N ILE A 29 -16.63 -0.65 20.47
CA ILE A 29 -15.38 -0.02 19.99
C ILE A 29 -14.18 -0.91 20.30
N VAL A 30 -14.06 -1.39 21.54
CA VAL A 30 -12.95 -2.26 21.96
C VAL A 30 -12.95 -3.57 21.16
N ALA A 31 -14.13 -4.16 20.94
CA ALA A 31 -14.28 -5.36 20.12
C ALA A 31 -13.83 -5.13 18.68
N GLY A 32 -14.22 -4.00 18.07
CA GLY A 32 -13.77 -3.63 16.72
C GLY A 32 -12.25 -3.49 16.63
N ILE A 33 -11.64 -2.77 17.57
CA ILE A 33 -10.17 -2.60 17.62
C ILE A 33 -9.48 -3.94 17.82
N ALA A 34 -9.96 -4.78 18.74
CA ALA A 34 -9.40 -6.10 19.00
C ALA A 34 -9.47 -7.00 17.75
N LEU A 35 -10.56 -6.94 16.98
CA LEU A 35 -10.71 -7.67 15.73
C LEU A 35 -9.68 -7.22 14.68
N VAL A 36 -9.47 -5.90 14.54
CA VAL A 36 -8.48 -5.33 13.62
C VAL A 36 -7.08 -5.78 14.00
N ILE A 37 -6.69 -5.64 15.26
CA ILE A 37 -5.37 -6.07 15.77
C ILE A 37 -5.19 -7.57 15.57
N GLY A 38 -6.19 -8.38 15.95
CA GLY A 38 -6.17 -9.82 15.77
C GLY A 38 -6.03 -10.21 14.30
N ARG A 39 -6.71 -9.51 13.38
CA ARG A 39 -6.60 -9.73 11.93
C ARG A 39 -5.20 -9.39 11.42
N ILE A 40 -4.59 -8.30 11.90
CA ILE A 40 -3.22 -7.92 11.54
C ILE A 40 -2.23 -8.99 12.01
N ILE A 41 -2.33 -9.44 13.26
CA ILE A 41 -1.46 -10.51 13.79
C ILE A 41 -1.67 -11.81 13.00
N TYR A 42 -2.92 -12.18 12.73
CA TYR A 42 -3.24 -13.37 11.94
C TYR A 42 -2.64 -13.27 10.53
N LEU A 43 -2.80 -12.12 9.87
CA LEU A 43 -2.23 -11.90 8.55
C LEU A 43 -0.70 -11.87 8.61
N ALA A 44 -0.08 -11.24 9.60
CA ALA A 44 1.37 -11.21 9.76
C ALA A 44 1.95 -12.62 10.01
N ASN A 45 1.26 -13.43 10.82
CA ASN A 45 1.71 -14.79 11.14
C ASN A 45 1.41 -15.79 10.03
N LYS A 46 0.37 -15.54 9.22
CA LYS A 46 0.01 -16.37 8.05
C LYS A 46 0.70 -15.92 6.75
N SER A 47 1.14 -14.66 6.69
CA SER A 47 1.89 -14.09 5.57
C SER A 47 3.38 -14.17 5.86
N GLY A 48 3.96 -15.35 5.64
CA GLY A 48 5.37 -15.45 5.21
C GLY A 48 5.59 -14.88 3.80
N GLY A 49 4.90 -13.80 3.43
CA GLY A 49 4.90 -13.18 2.10
C GLY A 49 4.84 -11.66 2.27
N PRO A 50 5.92 -10.92 1.96
CA PRO A 50 6.04 -9.54 2.38
C PRO A 50 5.26 -8.62 1.43
N SER A 51 4.29 -7.92 1.99
CA SER A 51 3.92 -6.57 1.53
C SER A 51 4.36 -5.57 2.61
N HIS A 52 5.62 -5.64 3.01
CA HIS A 52 6.26 -4.64 3.85
C HIS A 52 7.29 -3.93 2.97
N VAL A 53 7.14 -2.62 2.81
CA VAL A 53 8.24 -1.77 2.35
C VAL A 53 9.29 -1.83 3.46
N GLN A 54 10.22 -2.76 3.32
CA GLN A 54 11.31 -2.98 4.26
C GLN A 54 12.40 -1.95 3.93
N ARG A 55 12.62 -0.95 4.80
CA ARG A 55 13.91 -0.25 4.80
C ARG A 55 14.92 -1.22 5.41
N SER A 56 15.66 -1.91 4.55
CA SER A 56 16.65 -2.92 4.93
C SER A 56 17.94 -2.22 5.42
N PRO A 57 18.51 -2.60 6.58
CA PRO A 57 19.85 -2.16 6.94
C PRO A 57 20.87 -2.92 6.08
N LEU A 58 21.62 -2.17 5.25
CA LEU A 58 22.85 -2.62 4.54
C LEU A 58 22.81 -4.09 4.08
N GLN A 59 21.96 -4.37 3.10
CA GLN A 59 21.88 -5.68 2.46
C GLN A 59 23.06 -5.85 1.50
N ALA A 60 23.67 -7.04 1.51
CA ALA A 60 24.76 -7.45 0.62
C ALA A 60 24.55 -7.01 -0.84
N PRO A 61 25.62 -6.82 -1.64
CA PRO A 61 25.51 -6.37 -3.02
C PRO A 61 24.45 -7.20 -3.74
N ALA A 62 23.41 -6.52 -4.21
CA ALA A 62 22.34 -7.18 -4.95
C ALA A 62 22.95 -7.94 -6.14
N PRO A 63 22.46 -9.15 -6.46
CA PRO A 63 22.97 -9.91 -7.60
C PRO A 63 22.90 -9.06 -8.87
N GLU A 64 23.99 -9.06 -9.64
CA GLU A 64 24.09 -8.31 -10.89
C GLU A 64 23.03 -8.83 -11.88
N LEU A 65 22.10 -7.95 -12.25
CA LEU A 65 20.95 -8.28 -13.06
C LEU A 65 21.17 -7.79 -14.49
N SER A 66 21.51 -8.71 -15.38
CA SER A 66 21.71 -8.40 -16.81
C SER A 66 20.38 -8.30 -17.54
N LEU A 67 19.98 -7.07 -17.91
CA LEU A 67 18.79 -6.83 -18.72
C LEU A 67 19.12 -6.96 -20.22
N PRO A 68 18.46 -7.87 -20.97
CA PRO A 68 18.65 -8.00 -22.41
C PRO A 68 17.93 -6.85 -23.13
N LEU A 69 18.63 -5.72 -23.27
CA LEU A 69 18.19 -4.58 -24.08
C LEU A 69 18.62 -4.79 -25.54
N PRO A 70 17.81 -4.35 -26.52
CA PRO A 70 18.20 -4.43 -27.92
C PRO A 70 19.44 -3.56 -28.20
N ALA A 71 20.31 -4.02 -29.10
CA ALA A 71 21.56 -3.32 -29.44
C ALA A 71 21.25 -1.89 -29.91
N GLY A 72 21.92 -0.90 -29.30
CA GLY A 72 21.68 0.53 -29.58
C GLY A 72 20.53 1.16 -28.77
N ALA A 73 19.93 0.45 -27.82
CA ALA A 73 18.92 1.03 -26.93
C ALA A 73 19.53 2.08 -25.99
N LYS A 74 18.99 3.30 -26.02
CA LYS A 74 19.23 4.32 -25.00
C LYS A 74 18.15 4.21 -23.94
N VAL A 75 18.55 4.00 -22.69
CA VAL A 75 17.62 4.02 -21.55
C VAL A 75 17.26 5.49 -21.28
N ALA A 76 15.98 5.82 -21.46
CA ALA A 76 15.47 7.16 -21.22
C ALA A 76 15.04 7.33 -19.76
N GLU A 77 14.38 6.30 -19.19
CA GLU A 77 13.82 6.37 -17.84
C GLU A 77 13.72 4.97 -17.24
N THR A 78 14.03 4.84 -15.95
CA THR A 78 13.83 3.63 -15.17
C THR A 78 12.96 3.96 -13.95
N SER A 79 11.92 3.17 -13.73
CA SER A 79 11.00 3.35 -12.60
C SER A 79 10.71 2.00 -11.94
N LEU A 80 10.79 1.94 -10.62
CA LEU A 80 10.59 0.73 -9.84
C LEU A 80 9.25 0.80 -9.09
N ALA A 81 8.32 -0.09 -9.44
CA ALA A 81 7.02 -0.21 -8.80
C ALA A 81 6.91 -1.58 -8.10
N GLY A 82 7.23 -1.61 -6.81
CA GLY A 82 7.26 -2.85 -6.02
C GLY A 82 8.30 -3.82 -6.58
N ASN A 83 7.84 -4.93 -7.15
CA ASN A 83 8.69 -5.97 -7.74
C ASN A 83 8.86 -5.81 -9.26
N ARG A 84 8.37 -4.71 -9.84
CA ARG A 84 8.39 -4.48 -11.28
C ARG A 84 9.28 -3.30 -11.62
N LEU A 85 10.36 -3.57 -12.35
CA LEU A 85 11.22 -2.57 -12.97
C LEU A 85 10.66 -2.23 -14.34
N VAL A 86 10.23 -0.99 -14.51
CA VAL A 86 9.81 -0.41 -15.79
C VAL A 86 11.03 0.30 -16.38
N VAL A 87 11.44 -0.11 -17.57
CA VAL A 87 12.54 0.50 -18.32
C VAL A 87 11.98 1.06 -19.62
N ARG A 88 11.95 2.38 -19.73
CA ARG A 88 11.66 3.07 -20.98
C ARG A 88 12.97 3.21 -21.75
N TYR A 89 13.04 2.59 -22.91
CA TYR A 89 14.20 2.64 -23.77
C TYR A 89 13.80 3.02 -25.19
N SER A 90 14.65 3.80 -25.84
CA SER A 90 14.49 4.16 -27.25
C SER A 90 15.55 3.39 -28.05
N ALA A 91 15.13 2.64 -29.07
CA ALA A 91 16.04 1.90 -29.93
C ALA A 91 15.69 2.19 -31.39
N ASN A 92 16.67 2.61 -32.19
CA ASN A 92 16.49 2.95 -33.61
C ASN A 92 15.34 3.95 -33.90
N GLY A 93 15.08 4.88 -32.97
CA GLY A 93 14.01 5.89 -33.08
C GLY A 93 12.62 5.39 -32.68
N GLU A 94 12.47 4.14 -32.26
CA GLU A 94 11.24 3.61 -31.67
C GLU A 94 11.34 3.60 -30.13
N ASP A 95 10.37 4.22 -29.48
CA ASP A 95 10.24 4.17 -28.02
C ASP A 95 9.57 2.87 -27.60
N ALA A 96 10.11 2.23 -26.57
CA ALA A 96 9.60 1.00 -26.02
C ALA A 96 9.67 1.02 -24.49
N VAL A 97 8.72 0.34 -23.86
CA VAL A 97 8.67 0.15 -22.41
C VAL A 97 8.79 -1.34 -22.12
N MET A 98 9.85 -1.71 -21.41
CA MET A 98 9.99 -3.04 -20.82
C MET A 98 9.44 -3.02 -19.41
N ILE A 99 8.64 -4.01 -19.06
CA ILE A 99 8.29 -4.31 -17.68
C ILE A 99 9.01 -5.60 -17.31
N TYR A 100 9.85 -5.54 -16.30
CA TYR A 100 10.69 -6.63 -15.83
C TYR A 100 10.37 -6.92 -14.36
N ASP A 101 10.30 -8.19 -13.98
CA ASP A 101 10.14 -8.59 -12.59
C ASP A 101 11.51 -8.80 -11.95
N VAL A 102 11.84 -7.94 -10.98
CA VAL A 102 13.18 -7.88 -10.39
C VAL A 102 13.44 -9.03 -9.42
N VAL A 103 12.39 -9.73 -8.99
CA VAL A 103 12.49 -10.86 -8.05
C VAL A 103 12.68 -12.18 -8.79
N THR A 104 12.00 -12.36 -9.92
CA THR A 104 12.10 -13.57 -10.73
C THR A 104 13.15 -13.48 -11.83
N GLY A 105 13.67 -12.28 -12.12
CA GLY A 105 14.63 -12.09 -13.19
C GLY A 105 14.02 -12.30 -14.59
N ARG A 106 12.71 -12.06 -14.74
CA ARG A 106 11.98 -12.33 -15.99
C ARG A 106 11.38 -11.07 -16.58
N THR A 107 11.42 -10.98 -17.90
CA THR A 107 10.68 -9.95 -18.64
C THR A 107 9.20 -10.29 -18.58
N LEU A 108 8.39 -9.44 -17.94
CA LEU A 108 6.95 -9.63 -17.84
C LEU A 108 6.25 -9.19 -19.13
N SER A 109 6.69 -8.07 -19.71
CA SER A 109 6.06 -7.53 -20.90
C SER A 109 6.96 -6.53 -21.62
N ARG A 110 6.74 -6.40 -22.92
CA ARG A 110 7.41 -5.42 -23.79
C ARG A 110 6.35 -4.71 -24.62
N ILE A 111 6.24 -3.41 -24.44
CA ILE A 111 5.28 -2.56 -25.12
C ILE A 111 6.08 -1.67 -26.08
N ARG A 112 5.79 -1.74 -27.38
CA ARG A 112 6.33 -0.80 -28.38
C ARG A 112 5.39 0.39 -28.48
N LEU A 113 5.89 1.60 -28.29
CA LEU A 113 5.13 2.81 -28.51
C LEU A 113 5.22 3.15 -30.00
N ARG A 114 4.06 3.14 -30.67
CA ARG A 114 3.94 3.68 -32.03
C ARG A 114 3.32 5.08 -31.92
N PRO A 115 3.87 6.09 -32.61
CA PRO A 115 3.22 7.39 -32.67
C PRO A 115 1.87 7.24 -33.34
N GLU A 116 0.82 7.75 -32.68
CA GLU A 116 -0.49 7.85 -33.28
C GLU A 116 -0.39 8.83 -34.46
N ALA A 117 -0.71 8.36 -35.67
CA ALA A 117 -0.69 9.21 -36.84
C ALA A 117 -1.74 10.31 -36.63
N ALA A 118 -1.27 11.54 -36.38
CA ALA A 118 -2.12 12.70 -36.29
C ALA A 118 -2.94 12.80 -37.58
N LYS A 119 -4.25 12.53 -37.50
CA LYS A 119 -5.19 12.84 -38.58
C LYS A 119 -5.12 14.36 -38.78
N ARG A 120 -4.47 14.77 -39.87
CA ARG A 120 -4.57 16.13 -40.41
C ARG A 120 -5.91 16.32 -41.10
#